data_AF-A0A7C7KP63-F1
#
_entry.id   AF-A0A7C7KP63-F1
#
_cell.length_a   1.000
_cell.length_b   1.000
_cell.length_c   1.000
_cell.angle_alpha   90.00
_cell.angle_beta   90.00
_cell.angle_gamma   90.00
#
_symmetry.space_group_name_H-M   'P 1'
#
loop_
_entity.id
_entity.type
_entity.pdbx_description
1 polymer ?
#
loop_
_entity_poly.entity_id
_entity_poly.type
_entity_poly.pdbx_seq_one_letter_code
_entity_poly.pdbx_strand_id
1 'polypeptide(L)'
;MGHLKTLNKIIAIKEREIRQQKQKIQQISSKINLINEKIETLKKQINKYQNLFVSSPSQMPFIVENISHLKNQIENYLEAKAKIEKVLEKELDKLKEIYAEKKAILLKENRKLVEKVTN
;
A
#
# COMPACT_ATOMS: atom_id res chain seq x y z
N MET A 1 13.09 2.21 40.47
CA MET A 1 12.91 1.07 39.53
C MET A 1 11.60 1.05 38.74
N GLY A 2 10.48 1.62 39.22
CA GLY A 2 9.18 1.54 38.51
C GLY A 2 9.10 2.29 37.16
N HIS A 3 9.70 3.49 37.08
CA HIS A 3 9.62 4.37 35.90
C HIS A 3 10.23 3.75 34.62
N LEU A 4 11.42 3.14 34.73
CA LEU A 4 12.09 2.43 33.63
C LEU A 4 11.26 1.23 33.12
N LYS A 5 10.62 0.47 34.03
CA LYS A 5 9.74 -0.64 33.65
C LYS A 5 8.52 -0.14 32.87
N THR A 6 7.94 1.00 33.25
CA THR A 6 6.81 1.61 32.54
C THR A 6 7.21 2.11 31.15
N LEU A 7 8.35 2.78 31.02
CA LEU A 7 8.86 3.23 29.72
C LEU A 7 9.10 2.07 28.75
N ASN A 8 9.75 0.99 29.22
CA ASN A 8 10.00 -0.19 28.40
C ASN A 8 8.70 -0.84 27.91
N LYS A 9 7.65 -0.87 28.75
CA LYS A 9 6.32 -1.34 28.33
C LYS A 9 5.72 -0.46 27.23
N ILE A 10 5.80 0.86 27.37
CA ILE A 10 5.28 1.81 26.36
C ILE A 10 6.02 1.66 25.03
N ILE A 11 7.35 1.54 25.06
CA ILE A 11 8.17 1.29 23.86
C ILE A 11 7.76 -0.02 23.19
N ALA A 12 7.60 -1.10 23.96
CA ALA A 12 7.18 -2.40 23.42
C ALA A 12 5.78 -2.34 22.77
N ILE A 13 4.85 -1.57 23.35
CA ILE A 13 3.52 -1.31 22.75
C ILE A 13 3.68 -0.60 21.40
N LYS A 14 4.45 0.50 21.35
CA LYS A 14 4.68 1.24 20.09
C LYS A 14 5.34 0.38 19.02
N GLU A 15 6.26 -0.50 19.39
CA GLU A 15 6.88 -1.45 18.47
C GLU A 15 5.90 -2.49 17.93
N ARG A 16 4.98 -2.96 18.78
CA ARG A 16 3.90 -3.85 18.34
C ARG A 16 2.97 -3.14 17.35
N GLU A 17 2.57 -1.90 17.64
CA GLU A 17 1.75 -1.07 16.75
C GLU A 17 2.44 -0.88 15.39
N ILE A 18 3.74 -0.53 15.38
CA ILE A 18 4.54 -0.40 14.15
C ILE A 18 4.52 -1.71 13.34
N ARG A 19 4.73 -2.86 13.99
CA ARG A 19 4.73 -4.16 13.29
C ARG A 19 3.37 -4.46 12.67
N GLN A 20 2.29 -4.26 13.41
CA GLN A 20 0.93 -4.48 12.91
C GLN A 20 0.60 -3.54 11.74
N GLN A 21 1.00 -2.27 11.85
CA GLN A 21 0.77 -1.28 10.81
C GLN A 21 1.54 -1.61 9.53
N LYS A 22 2.80 -2.04 9.64
CA LYS A 22 3.60 -2.54 8.51
C LYS A 22 2.97 -3.75 7.83
N GLN A 23 2.41 -4.69 8.59
CA GLN A 23 1.71 -5.85 8.03
C GLN A 23 0.49 -5.44 7.18
N LYS A 24 -0.30 -4.48 7.66
CA LYS A 24 -1.44 -3.93 6.88
C LYS A 24 -0.98 -3.30 5.58
N ILE A 25 0.05 -2.45 5.63
CA ILE A 25 0.66 -1.80 4.46
C ILE A 25 1.12 -2.85 3.45
N GLN A 26 1.79 -3.91 3.91
CA GLN A 26 2.26 -5.00 3.05
C GLN A 26 1.08 -5.71 2.36
N GLN A 27 0.02 -6.04 3.09
CA GLN A 27 -1.17 -6.67 2.52
C GLN A 27 -1.85 -5.79 1.46
N ILE A 28 -1.93 -4.48 1.71
CA ILE A 28 -2.49 -3.52 0.75
C ILE A 28 -1.61 -3.42 -0.50
N SER A 29 -0.29 -3.34 -0.33
CA SER A 29 0.67 -3.32 -1.44
C SER A 29 0.57 -4.58 -2.30
N SER A 30 0.43 -5.76 -1.70
CA SER A 30 0.20 -7.00 -2.44
C SER A 30 -1.09 -6.98 -3.28
N LYS A 31 -2.16 -6.36 -2.78
CA LYS A 31 -3.41 -6.20 -3.55
C LYS A 31 -3.22 -5.30 -4.77
N ILE A 32 -2.46 -4.22 -4.63
CA ILE A 32 -2.12 -3.33 -5.75
C ILE A 32 -1.32 -4.09 -6.81
N ASN A 33 -0.33 -4.88 -6.39
CA ASN A 33 0.48 -5.69 -7.32
C ASN A 33 -0.38 -6.68 -8.10
N LEU A 34 -1.31 -7.37 -7.44
CA LEU A 34 -2.25 -8.28 -8.10
C LEU A 34 -3.11 -7.56 -9.15
N ILE A 35 -3.57 -6.34 -8.85
CA ILE A 35 -4.32 -5.54 -9.83
C ILE A 35 -3.43 -5.18 -11.04
N ASN A 36 -2.17 -4.80 -10.81
CA ASN A 36 -1.23 -4.52 -11.89
C ASN A 36 -1.02 -5.75 -12.79
N GLU A 37 -0.84 -6.94 -12.22
CA GLU A 37 -0.69 -8.18 -12.97
C GLU A 37 -1.92 -8.49 -13.83
N LYS A 38 -3.13 -8.26 -13.30
CA LYS A 38 -4.38 -8.41 -14.05
C LYS A 38 -4.46 -7.42 -15.21
N ILE A 39 -4.12 -6.15 -15.00
CA ILE A 39 -4.07 -5.15 -16.06
C ILE A 39 -3.09 -5.56 -17.16
N GLU A 40 -1.88 -5.99 -16.81
CA GLU A 40 -0.89 -6.45 -17.79
C GLU A 40 -1.36 -7.68 -18.57
N THR A 41 -2.09 -8.59 -17.92
CA THR A 41 -2.71 -9.73 -18.60
C THR A 41 -3.75 -9.27 -19.62
N LEU A 42 -4.61 -8.31 -19.26
CA LEU A 42 -5.61 -7.74 -20.17
C LEU A 42 -4.96 -7.01 -21.35
N LYS A 43 -3.88 -6.24 -21.11
CA LYS A 43 -3.11 -5.60 -22.20
C LYS A 43 -2.53 -6.61 -23.17
N LYS A 44 -1.99 -7.73 -22.68
CA LYS A 44 -1.51 -8.83 -23.53
C LYS A 44 -2.63 -9.43 -24.37
N GLN A 45 -3.84 -9.56 -23.83
CA GLN A 45 -5.01 -10.03 -24.58
C GLN A 45 -5.42 -9.03 -25.66
N ILE A 46 -5.42 -7.73 -25.37
CA ILE A 46 -5.67 -6.67 -26.37
C ILE A 46 -4.68 -6.79 -27.53
N ASN A 47 -3.38 -6.94 -27.24
CA ASN A 47 -2.35 -7.09 -28.28
C ASN A 47 -2.61 -8.32 -29.16
N LYS A 48 -3.07 -9.44 -28.57
CA LYS A 48 -3.46 -10.64 -29.35
C LYS A 48 -4.63 -10.35 -30.28
N TYR A 49 -5.66 -9.66 -29.80
CA TYR A 49 -6.80 -9.27 -30.63
C TYR A 49 -6.41 -8.29 -31.74
N GLN A 50 -5.51 -7.35 -31.47
CA GLN A 50 -4.96 -6.45 -32.49
C GLN A 50 -4.17 -7.19 -33.57
N ASN A 51 -3.42 -8.23 -33.21
CA ASN A 51 -2.73 -9.05 -34.20
C ASN A 51 -3.72 -9.87 -35.05
N LEU A 52 -4.78 -10.40 -34.43
CA LEU A 52 -5.85 -11.11 -35.15
C LEU A 52 -6.57 -10.22 -36.17
N PHE A 53 -6.77 -8.94 -35.82
CA PHE A 53 -7.38 -7.95 -36.71
C PHE A 53 -6.65 -7.85 -38.04
N VAL A 54 -5.31 -7.84 -38.01
CA VAL A 54 -4.46 -7.78 -39.20
C VAL A 54 -4.61 -9.04 -40.06
N SER A 55 -4.74 -10.21 -39.43
CA SER A 55 -4.80 -11.50 -40.12
C SER A 55 -6.19 -11.94 -40.57
N SER A 56 -7.27 -11.34 -40.04
CA SER A 56 -8.65 -11.79 -40.32
C SER A 56 -9.66 -10.62 -40.30
N PRO A 57 -9.67 -9.76 -41.33
CA PRO A 57 -10.55 -8.58 -41.39
C PRO A 57 -12.05 -8.91 -41.30
N SER A 58 -12.47 -10.10 -41.75
CA SER A 58 -13.86 -10.55 -41.67
C SER A 58 -14.37 -10.73 -40.23
N GLN A 59 -13.48 -10.86 -39.24
CA GLN A 59 -13.82 -10.95 -37.82
C GLN A 59 -13.76 -9.59 -37.10
N MET A 60 -13.55 -8.50 -37.83
CA MET A 60 -13.35 -7.16 -37.28
C MET A 60 -14.41 -6.72 -36.26
N PRO A 61 -15.72 -6.87 -36.50
CA PRO A 61 -16.74 -6.46 -35.52
C PRO A 61 -16.57 -7.14 -34.16
N PHE A 62 -16.34 -8.46 -34.18
CA PHE A 62 -16.12 -9.26 -32.97
C PHE A 62 -14.82 -8.86 -32.25
N ILE A 63 -13.75 -8.63 -33.00
CA ILE A 63 -12.45 -8.23 -32.43
C ILE A 63 -12.55 -6.85 -31.75
N VAL A 64 -13.22 -5.88 -32.40
CA VAL A 64 -13.42 -4.53 -31.86
C VAL A 64 -14.24 -4.59 -30.57
N GLU A 65 -15.31 -5.38 -30.54
CA GLU A 65 -16.13 -5.58 -29.35
C GLU A 65 -15.32 -6.14 -28.17
N ASN A 66 -14.51 -7.19 -28.41
CA ASN A 66 -13.65 -7.77 -27.38
C ASN A 66 -12.61 -6.77 -26.86
N ILE A 67 -11.95 -6.01 -27.75
CA ILE A 67 -10.99 -4.97 -27.34
C ILE A 67 -11.69 -3.91 -26.47
N SER A 68 -12.89 -3.47 -26.86
CA SER A 68 -13.68 -2.50 -26.09
C SER A 68 -14.00 -3.03 -24.69
N HIS A 69 -14.48 -4.28 -24.59
CA HIS A 69 -14.76 -4.92 -23.32
C HIS A 69 -13.50 -5.04 -22.43
N LEU A 70 -12.36 -5.43 -22.99
CA LEU A 70 -11.10 -5.50 -22.25
C LEU A 70 -10.62 -4.13 -21.75
N LYS A 71 -10.80 -3.07 -22.55
CA LYS A 71 -10.50 -1.70 -22.13
C LYS A 71 -11.36 -1.26 -20.94
N ASN A 72 -12.66 -1.52 -20.99
CA ASN A 72 -13.57 -1.23 -19.87
C ASN A 72 -13.15 -1.98 -18.60
N GLN A 73 -12.71 -3.24 -18.72
CA GLN A 73 -12.18 -3.98 -17.57
C GLN A 73 -10.90 -3.34 -17.00
N ILE A 74 -9.98 -2.89 -17.86
CA ILE A 74 -8.78 -2.19 -17.42
C ILE A 74 -9.14 -0.90 -16.66
N GLU A 75 -10.10 -0.11 -17.18
CA GLU A 75 -10.57 1.10 -16.51
C GLU A 75 -11.12 0.80 -15.11
N ASN A 76 -11.98 -0.22 -14.98
CA ASN A 76 -12.48 -0.67 -13.68
C ASN A 76 -11.36 -1.07 -12.70
N TYR A 77 -10.33 -1.77 -13.19
CA TYR A 77 -9.18 -2.13 -12.37
C TYR A 77 -8.35 -0.90 -11.97
N LEU A 78 -8.18 0.07 -12.85
CA LEU A 78 -7.49 1.33 -12.56
C LEU A 78 -8.23 2.15 -11.49
N GLU A 79 -9.55 2.23 -11.57
CA GLU A 79 -10.36 2.87 -10.53
C GLU A 79 -10.25 2.16 -9.18
N ALA A 80 -10.31 0.83 -9.17
CA ALA A 80 -10.13 0.04 -7.96
C ALA A 80 -8.73 0.24 -7.36
N LYS A 81 -7.69 0.26 -8.19
CA LYS A 81 -6.30 0.54 -7.79
C LYS A 81 -6.19 1.91 -7.13
N ALA A 82 -6.73 2.96 -7.74
CA ALA A 82 -6.69 4.31 -7.19
C ALA A 82 -7.38 4.40 -5.81
N LYS A 83 -8.50 3.70 -5.61
CA LYS A 83 -9.17 3.62 -4.30
C LYS A 83 -8.29 2.95 -3.25
N ILE A 84 -7.61 1.86 -3.61
CA ILE A 84 -6.71 1.13 -2.71
C ILE A 84 -5.43 1.93 -2.41
N GLU A 85 -4.88 2.66 -3.39
CA GLU A 85 -3.73 3.55 -3.19
C GLU A 85 -4.03 4.64 -2.17
N LYS A 86 -5.22 5.25 -2.21
CA LYS A 86 -5.65 6.20 -1.15
C LYS A 86 -5.71 5.57 0.24
N VAL A 87 -6.06 4.29 0.34
CA VAL A 87 -6.04 3.56 1.62
C VAL A 87 -4.60 3.33 2.06
N LEU A 88 -3.71 2.94 1.13
CA LEU A 88 -2.29 2.75 1.40
C LEU A 88 -1.65 4.03 1.96
N GLU A 89 -1.92 5.18 1.35
CA GLU A 89 -1.44 6.49 1.81
C GLU A 89 -1.84 6.76 3.26
N LYS A 90 -3.13 6.57 3.61
CA LYS A 90 -3.62 6.74 4.99
C LYS A 90 -2.91 5.80 5.98
N GLU A 91 -2.69 4.55 5.60
CA GLU A 91 -2.00 3.59 6.47
C GLU A 91 -0.50 3.92 6.62
N LEU A 92 0.13 4.51 5.60
CA LEU A 92 1.50 5.02 5.68
C LEU A 92 1.60 6.25 6.59
N ASP A 93 0.63 7.16 6.53
CA ASP A 93 0.62 8.34 7.40
C ASP A 93 0.44 7.96 8.87
N LYS A 94 -0.47 7.03 9.18
CA LYS A 94 -0.59 6.44 10.53
C LYS A 94 0.74 5.84 11.01
N LEU A 95 1.48 5.17 10.13
CA LEU A 95 2.78 4.60 10.50
C LEU A 95 3.79 5.70 10.86
N LYS A 96 3.82 6.81 10.09
CA LYS A 96 4.68 7.97 10.39
C LYS A 96 4.33 8.60 11.73
N GLU A 97 3.04 8.73 12.04
CA GLU A 97 2.56 9.25 13.34
C GLU A 97 3.05 8.38 14.50
N ILE A 98 2.91 7.06 14.41
CA ILE A 98 3.40 6.13 15.45
C ILE A 98 4.92 6.27 15.66
N TYR A 99 5.68 6.43 14.58
CA TYR A 99 7.13 6.68 14.67
C TYR A 99 7.44 8.02 15.35
N ALA A 100 6.70 9.08 15.03
CA ALA A 100 6.87 10.40 15.64
C ALA A 100 6.56 10.36 17.14
N GLU A 101 5.48 9.69 17.54
CA GLU A 101 5.12 9.48 18.95
C GLU A 101 6.20 8.70 19.70
N LYS A 102 6.70 7.58 19.14
CA LYS A 102 7.79 6.81 19.73
C LYS A 102 9.03 7.69 19.95
N LYS A 103 9.39 8.51 18.95
CA LYS A 103 10.52 9.45 19.04
C LYS A 103 10.30 10.51 20.12
N ALA A 104 9.10 11.08 20.21
CA ALA A 104 8.76 12.09 21.22
C ALA A 104 8.86 11.52 22.65
N ILE A 105 8.41 10.29 22.87
CA ILE A 105 8.52 9.58 24.16
C ILE A 105 9.99 9.43 24.56
N LEU A 106 10.84 8.97 23.64
CA LEU A 106 12.27 8.79 23.90
C LEU A 106 12.97 10.12 24.18
N LEU A 107 12.67 11.17 23.42
CA LEU A 107 13.23 12.50 23.65
C LEU A 107 12.83 13.07 25.01
N LYS A 108 11.56 12.92 25.40
CA LYS A 108 11.06 13.38 26.70
C LYS A 108 11.75 12.66 27.84
N GLU A 109 12.00 11.36 27.71
CA GLU A 109 12.75 10.62 28.73
C GLU A 109 14.21 11.05 28.80
N ASN A 110 14.89 11.19 27.66
CA ASN A 110 16.28 11.63 27.63
C ASN A 110 16.45 12.99 28.32
N ARG A 111 15.54 13.96 28.07
CA ARG A 111 15.55 15.26 28.77
C ARG A 111 15.47 15.10 30.29
N LYS A 112 14.55 14.27 30.79
CA LYS A 112 14.41 13.99 32.23
C LYS A 112 15.66 13.35 32.83
N LEU A 113 16.34 12.48 32.09
CA LEU A 113 17.58 11.86 32.54
C LEU A 113 18.71 12.88 32.61
N VAL A 114 18.85 13.74 31.60
CA VAL A 114 19.83 14.83 31.61
C VAL A 114 19.60 15.75 32.80
N GLU A 115 18.37 16.23 33.02
CA GLU A 115 18.01 17.10 34.14
C GLU A 115 18.32 16.48 35.52
N LYS A 116 18.25 15.15 35.65
CA LYS A 116 18.57 14.43 36.89
C LYS A 116 20.07 14.23 37.13
N VAL A 117 20.90 14.35 36.09
CA VAL A 117 22.34 14.17 36.18
C VAL A 117 23.05 15.54 36.28
N THR A 118 22.40 16.61 35.83
CA THR A 118 22.91 17.99 35.89
C THR A 118 22.48 18.77 37.14
N ASN A 119 21.55 18.25 37.94
CA ASN A 119 21.14 18.79 39.25
C ASN A 119 21.52 17.80 40.35
#